data_AF-A0A2T1EJG2-F1
#
_entry.id   AF-A0A2T1EJG2-F1
#
_cell.length_a   1.000
_cell.length_b   1.000
_cell.length_c   1.000
_cell.angle_alpha   90.00
_cell.angle_beta   90.00
_cell.angle_gamma   90.00
#
_symmetry.space_group_name_H-M   'P 1'
#
loop_
_entity.id
_entity.type
_entity.pdbx_description
1 polymer ?
#
loop_
_entity_poly.entity_id
_entity_poly.type
_entity_poly.pdbx_seq_one_letter_code
_entity_poly.pdbx_strand_id
1 'polypeptide(L)'
;MQIEKEKAINLISLGLVLKYVPLITLAVFVENINTSPYILYFLILGLFLLGYTLFIQGCRFYTQSKGYSSNWGWLGLLSIFCLLIILLIPVNRKPFFNLNLSNKNNNNPFNDINIIELFLLFFIAIGVVFVPALILYLLDSLNFPVALIEESSTFNLESIFCSLIFGSILIIKLQESGLKIPNFINFKNNVSLKLILFIAILEPTFGRSFHSLVLYKLSFIFPGYVESYLNEKYFTNVGEALLWSFYTILLAPLIDELLFHGIILQKWSIKWGVKSGIITTSLLFAVFDFSFDIIPLFIRSILYSILYFKTRNLLAPILCQTGHNTITTIVDIVNFFSKSTIEREFFISASDYQASLQPLLGQIVFLIAITATLLGHFIYKNFPKNDAVIPSADNRS
;
A
#
# COMPACT_ATOMS: atom_id res chain seq x y z
N MET A 1 22.77 -17.47 7.79
CA MET A 1 21.82 -16.48 8.35
C MET A 1 21.01 -15.71 7.31
N GLN A 2 21.56 -14.77 6.52
CA GLN A 2 20.76 -13.96 5.57
C GLN A 2 20.15 -14.80 4.43
N ILE A 3 20.91 -15.73 3.86
CA ILE A 3 20.44 -16.68 2.84
C ILE A 3 19.34 -17.62 3.39
N GLU A 4 19.45 -18.03 4.66
CA GLU A 4 18.44 -18.88 5.31
C GLU A 4 17.15 -18.12 5.60
N LYS A 5 17.25 -16.83 5.98
CA LYS A 5 16.10 -15.94 6.17
C LYS A 5 15.34 -15.70 4.87
N GLU A 6 16.04 -15.41 3.77
CA GLU A 6 15.38 -15.24 2.45
C GLU A 6 14.68 -16.51 1.98
N LYS A 7 15.34 -17.67 2.12
CA LYS A 7 14.74 -18.96 1.81
C LYS A 7 13.48 -19.21 2.65
N ALA A 8 13.51 -18.86 3.94
CA ALA A 8 12.37 -18.98 4.82
C ALA A 8 11.19 -18.10 4.38
N ILE A 9 11.44 -16.82 4.08
CA ILE A 9 10.42 -15.88 3.60
C ILE A 9 9.80 -16.37 2.30
N ASN A 10 10.61 -16.84 1.34
CA ASN A 10 10.09 -17.36 0.07
C ASN A 10 9.17 -18.57 0.27
N LEU A 11 9.50 -19.47 1.21
CA LEU A 11 8.65 -20.61 1.56
C LEU A 11 7.34 -20.18 2.23
N ILE A 12 7.39 -19.18 3.10
CA ILE A 12 6.19 -18.58 3.71
C ILE A 12 5.30 -18.00 2.61
N SER A 13 5.85 -17.17 1.73
CA SER A 13 5.09 -16.54 0.64
C SER A 13 4.49 -17.56 -0.33
N LEU A 14 5.28 -18.55 -0.76
CA LEU A 14 4.81 -19.62 -1.63
C LEU A 14 3.70 -20.44 -0.96
N GLY A 15 3.87 -20.75 0.33
CA GLY A 15 2.85 -21.42 1.12
C GLY A 15 1.53 -20.66 1.20
N LEU A 16 1.58 -19.33 1.39
CA LEU A 16 0.40 -18.47 1.40
C LEU A 16 -0.29 -18.42 0.03
N VAL A 17 0.48 -18.28 -1.05
CA VAL A 17 -0.06 -18.26 -2.42
C VAL A 17 -0.81 -19.55 -2.73
N LEU A 18 -0.20 -20.71 -2.45
CA LEU A 18 -0.81 -22.02 -2.73
C LEU A 18 -2.03 -22.30 -1.85
N LYS A 19 -2.10 -21.73 -0.65
CA LYS A 19 -3.28 -21.82 0.21
C LYS A 19 -4.45 -20.99 -0.32
N TYR A 20 -4.23 -19.70 -0.59
CA TYR A 20 -5.34 -18.76 -0.74
C TYR A 20 -5.71 -18.45 -2.19
N VAL A 21 -4.75 -18.41 -3.13
CA VAL A 21 -5.07 -18.07 -4.53
C VAL A 21 -6.03 -19.09 -5.18
N PRO A 22 -5.85 -20.41 -5.01
CA PRO A 22 -6.79 -21.40 -5.54
C PRO A 22 -8.20 -21.30 -4.91
N LEU A 23 -8.28 -20.94 -3.62
CA LEU A 23 -9.55 -20.75 -2.93
C LEU A 23 -10.29 -19.51 -3.42
N ILE A 24 -9.59 -18.38 -3.57
CA ILE A 24 -10.16 -17.12 -4.07
C ILE A 24 -10.64 -17.28 -5.51
N THR A 25 -9.82 -17.90 -6.37
CA THR A 25 -10.21 -18.18 -7.75
C THR A 25 -11.45 -19.07 -7.81
N LEU A 26 -11.51 -20.13 -7.00
CA LEU A 26 -12.72 -20.95 -6.92
C LEU A 26 -13.93 -20.14 -6.44
N ALA A 27 -13.81 -19.31 -5.40
CA ALA A 27 -14.91 -18.48 -4.92
C ALA A 27 -15.50 -17.57 -6.01
N VAL A 28 -14.63 -16.95 -6.84
CA VAL A 28 -15.06 -16.08 -7.95
C VAL A 28 -15.71 -16.88 -9.09
N PHE A 29 -15.26 -18.09 -9.37
CA PHE A 29 -15.78 -18.90 -10.48
C PHE A 29 -16.98 -19.78 -10.10
N VAL A 30 -17.18 -20.11 -8.83
CA VAL A 30 -18.30 -20.94 -8.36
C VAL A 30 -19.66 -20.31 -8.62
N GLU A 31 -19.76 -18.97 -8.62
CA GLU A 31 -21.00 -18.28 -9.00
C GLU A 31 -21.39 -18.52 -10.47
N ASN A 32 -20.45 -18.94 -11.33
CA ASN A 32 -20.65 -19.10 -12.78
C ASN A 32 -20.62 -20.56 -13.25
N ILE A 33 -20.43 -21.54 -12.37
CA ILE A 33 -20.28 -22.96 -12.74
C ILE A 33 -21.45 -23.78 -12.20
N ASN A 34 -22.37 -24.19 -13.10
CA ASN A 34 -23.51 -25.05 -12.79
C ASN A 34 -23.16 -26.54 -12.56
N THR A 35 -21.89 -26.93 -12.71
CA THR A 35 -21.45 -28.34 -12.56
C THR A 35 -20.24 -28.43 -11.65
N SER A 36 -20.45 -28.94 -10.43
CA SER A 36 -19.41 -29.16 -9.42
C SER A 36 -18.42 -30.26 -9.86
N PRO A 37 -17.17 -29.94 -10.25
CA PRO A 37 -16.18 -30.97 -10.54
C PRO A 37 -15.49 -31.31 -9.22
N TYR A 38 -15.87 -32.42 -8.57
CA TYR A 38 -15.19 -32.93 -7.36
C TYR A 38 -13.66 -32.95 -7.50
N ILE A 39 -13.15 -33.23 -8.71
CA ILE A 39 -11.73 -33.21 -9.06
C ILE A 39 -11.08 -31.84 -8.79
N LEU A 40 -11.79 -30.74 -9.10
CA LEU A 40 -11.30 -29.38 -8.85
C LEU A 40 -11.18 -29.10 -7.35
N TYR A 41 -12.17 -29.51 -6.56
CA TYR A 41 -12.12 -29.38 -5.09
C TYR A 41 -10.98 -30.20 -4.48
N PHE A 42 -10.76 -31.44 -4.94
CA PHE A 42 -9.62 -32.25 -4.48
C PHE A 42 -8.27 -31.64 -4.86
N LEU A 43 -8.15 -31.06 -6.06
CA LEU A 43 -6.94 -30.37 -6.50
C LEU A 43 -6.67 -29.14 -5.63
N ILE A 44 -7.69 -28.33 -5.35
CA ILE A 44 -7.58 -27.16 -4.48
C ILE A 44 -7.23 -27.56 -3.04
N LEU A 45 -7.85 -28.62 -2.51
CA LEU A 45 -7.50 -29.16 -1.20
C LEU A 45 -6.04 -29.63 -1.17
N GLY A 46 -5.57 -30.30 -2.22
CA GLY A 46 -4.18 -30.72 -2.36
C GLY A 46 -3.20 -29.53 -2.37
N LEU A 47 -3.50 -28.49 -3.14
CA LEU A 47 -2.72 -27.24 -3.17
C LEU A 47 -2.74 -26.53 -1.81
N PHE A 48 -3.89 -26.51 -1.14
CA PHE A 48 -4.04 -25.92 0.19
C PHE A 48 -3.17 -26.64 1.22
N LEU A 49 -3.21 -27.98 1.26
CA LEU A 49 -2.38 -28.80 2.16
C LEU A 49 -0.89 -28.63 1.84
N LEU A 50 -0.51 -28.64 0.57
CA LEU A 50 0.88 -28.42 0.15
C LEU A 50 1.35 -27.02 0.56
N GLY A 51 0.55 -25.99 0.30
CA GLY A 51 0.82 -24.62 0.74
C GLY A 51 0.97 -24.51 2.26
N TYR A 52 0.13 -25.22 3.02
CA TYR A 52 0.20 -25.27 4.47
C TYR A 52 1.50 -25.93 4.99
N THR A 53 1.96 -27.01 4.34
CA THR A 53 3.25 -27.63 4.70
C THR A 53 4.44 -26.70 4.43
N LEU A 54 4.47 -26.04 3.28
CA LEU A 54 5.52 -25.08 2.92
C LEU A 54 5.52 -23.88 3.85
N PHE A 55 4.34 -23.38 4.23
CA PHE A 55 4.18 -22.29 5.18
C PHE A 55 4.81 -22.62 6.54
N ILE A 56 4.52 -23.79 7.11
CA ILE A 56 5.09 -24.22 8.39
C ILE A 56 6.61 -24.41 8.29
N GLN A 57 7.09 -25.02 7.20
CA GLN A 57 8.53 -25.15 6.96
C GLN A 57 9.22 -23.78 6.89
N GLY A 58 8.61 -22.83 6.18
CA GLY A 58 9.07 -21.44 6.12
C GLY A 58 9.12 -20.80 7.51
N CYS A 59 8.05 -20.93 8.31
CA CYS A 59 8.00 -20.44 9.69
C CYS A 59 9.13 -21.01 10.56
N ARG A 60 9.44 -22.32 10.45
CA ARG A 60 10.56 -22.96 11.17
C ARG A 60 11.91 -22.40 10.78
N PHE A 61 12.19 -22.31 9.48
CA PHE A 61 13.45 -21.73 9.01
C PHE A 61 13.57 -20.26 9.41
N TYR A 62 12.45 -19.53 9.43
CA TYR A 62 12.45 -18.15 9.84
C TYR A 62 12.78 -17.99 11.33
N THR A 63 12.17 -18.78 12.22
CA THR A 63 12.49 -18.76 13.66
C THR A 63 13.93 -19.18 13.94
N GLN A 64 14.45 -20.17 13.20
CA GLN A 64 15.85 -20.57 13.28
C GLN A 64 16.79 -19.46 12.83
N SER A 65 16.44 -18.74 11.75
CA SER A 65 17.23 -17.59 11.27
C SER A 65 17.31 -16.46 12.30
N LYS A 66 16.37 -16.41 13.25
CA LYS A 66 16.37 -15.49 14.39
C LYS A 66 17.02 -16.05 15.66
N GLY A 67 17.58 -17.26 15.63
CA GLY A 67 18.24 -17.89 16.79
C GLY A 67 17.31 -18.62 17.76
N TYR A 68 16.06 -18.89 17.37
CA TYR A 68 15.11 -19.70 18.15
C TYR A 68 15.16 -21.18 17.74
N SER A 69 14.69 -22.06 18.62
CA SER A 69 14.60 -23.49 18.29
C SER A 69 13.57 -23.75 17.20
N SER A 70 13.77 -24.83 16.42
CA SER A 70 12.85 -25.24 15.34
C SER A 70 11.40 -25.41 15.81
N ASN A 71 11.20 -25.72 17.09
CA ASN A 71 9.89 -25.94 17.68
C ASN A 71 9.00 -24.70 17.64
N TRP A 72 9.59 -23.49 17.64
CA TRP A 72 8.85 -22.24 17.49
C TRP A 72 8.14 -22.13 16.14
N GLY A 73 8.67 -22.77 15.09
CA GLY A 73 8.02 -22.76 13.79
C GLY A 73 6.72 -23.57 13.72
N TRP A 74 6.44 -24.43 14.71
CA TRP A 74 5.12 -25.05 14.84
C TRP A 74 4.01 -24.05 15.15
N LEU A 75 4.34 -22.85 15.65
CA LEU A 75 3.38 -21.76 15.75
C LEU A 75 2.78 -21.40 14.37
N GLY A 76 3.49 -21.71 13.27
CA GLY A 76 2.93 -21.62 11.91
C GLY A 76 1.66 -22.47 11.68
N LEU A 77 1.35 -23.45 12.52
CA LEU A 77 0.07 -24.16 12.47
C LEU A 77 -1.12 -23.22 12.75
N LEU A 78 -0.92 -22.18 13.55
CA LEU A 78 -1.96 -21.22 13.93
C LEU A 78 -2.13 -20.08 12.90
N SER A 79 -1.69 -20.28 11.66
CA SER A 79 -1.94 -19.38 10.51
C SER A 79 -1.34 -17.96 10.70
N ILE A 80 -2.02 -16.94 10.16
CA ILE A 80 -1.60 -15.53 10.08
C ILE A 80 -1.33 -14.90 11.46
N PHE A 81 -2.09 -15.25 12.51
CA PHE A 81 -1.91 -14.66 13.85
C PHE A 81 -0.56 -15.02 14.47
N CYS A 82 -0.08 -16.24 14.26
CA CYS A 82 1.23 -16.64 14.77
C CYS A 82 2.38 -16.24 13.83
N LEU A 83 2.10 -16.02 12.55
CA LEU A 83 3.07 -15.38 11.65
C LEU A 83 3.45 -13.99 12.17
N LEU A 84 2.49 -13.23 12.72
CA LEU A 84 2.77 -11.95 13.38
C LEU A 84 3.80 -12.10 14.50
N ILE A 85 3.56 -13.06 15.40
CA ILE A 85 4.44 -13.31 16.55
C ILE A 85 5.84 -13.66 16.02
N ILE A 86 5.93 -14.60 15.08
CA ILE A 86 7.20 -15.03 14.49
C ILE A 86 7.95 -13.88 13.80
N LEU A 87 7.25 -13.04 13.04
CA LEU A 87 7.86 -11.92 12.31
C LEU A 87 8.29 -10.77 13.24
N LEU A 88 7.59 -10.53 14.35
CA LEU A 88 7.91 -9.48 15.32
C LEU A 88 8.87 -9.90 16.43
N ILE A 89 9.02 -11.20 16.70
CA ILE A 89 9.95 -11.69 17.71
C ILE A 89 11.37 -11.14 17.42
N PRO A 90 12.05 -10.52 18.41
CA PRO A 90 13.39 -9.96 18.20
C PRO A 90 14.40 -11.06 17.86
N VAL A 91 15.52 -10.72 17.24
CA VAL A 91 16.59 -11.70 17.01
C VAL A 91 17.16 -12.12 18.37
N ASN A 92 17.14 -13.43 18.67
CA ASN A 92 17.73 -13.97 19.87
C ASN A 92 19.26 -13.96 19.74
N ARG A 93 19.87 -12.87 20.22
CA ARG A 93 21.32 -12.77 20.37
C ARG A 93 21.75 -13.63 21.56
N LYS A 94 21.78 -14.95 21.42
CA LYS A 94 22.63 -15.76 22.30
C LYS A 94 24.08 -15.29 22.10
N PRO A 95 24.91 -15.19 23.16
CA PRO A 95 26.25 -14.62 23.08
C PRO A 95 27.27 -15.62 22.50
N PHE A 96 26.98 -16.19 21.33
CA PHE A 96 27.91 -17.06 20.62
C PHE A 96 28.03 -16.58 19.17
N PHE A 97 29.25 -16.19 18.81
CA PHE A 97 29.71 -15.62 17.54
C PHE A 97 29.58 -14.11 17.36
N ASN A 98 30.44 -13.41 18.11
CA ASN A 98 30.84 -12.02 17.92
C ASN A 98 31.89 -11.88 16.79
N LEU A 99 31.66 -12.47 15.61
CA LEU A 99 32.71 -12.65 14.58
C LEU A 99 32.42 -12.01 13.22
N ASN A 100 31.42 -11.12 13.09
CA ASN A 100 31.16 -10.43 11.80
C ASN A 100 30.67 -8.99 11.90
N LEU A 101 30.79 -8.33 13.07
CA LEU A 101 30.49 -6.89 13.17
C LEU A 101 31.54 -6.01 12.49
N SER A 102 32.74 -6.54 12.20
CA SER A 102 33.84 -5.81 11.55
C SER A 102 33.76 -5.72 10.02
N ASN A 103 32.91 -6.52 9.35
CA ASN A 103 32.77 -6.50 7.89
C ASN A 103 31.53 -5.74 7.36
N LYS A 104 30.73 -5.13 8.23
CA LYS A 104 29.51 -4.40 7.81
C LYS A 104 29.78 -3.05 7.13
N ASN A 105 31.01 -2.54 7.13
CA ASN A 105 31.31 -1.19 6.65
C ASN A 105 31.22 -1.00 5.12
N ASN A 106 31.15 -2.08 4.31
CA ASN A 106 31.05 -1.95 2.85
C ASN A 106 29.66 -2.31 2.26
N ASN A 107 28.71 -2.78 3.05
CA ASN A 107 27.40 -3.19 2.53
C ASN A 107 26.36 -2.08 2.73
N ASN A 108 25.63 -1.79 1.65
CA ASN A 108 24.55 -0.81 1.68
C ASN A 108 23.43 -1.28 2.65
N PRO A 109 23.01 -0.49 3.65
CA PRO A 109 22.05 -0.93 4.67
C PRO A 109 20.69 -1.38 4.11
N PHE A 110 20.27 -0.90 2.93
CA PHE A 110 19.05 -1.38 2.26
C PHE A 110 19.13 -2.86 1.83
N ASN A 111 20.33 -3.43 1.70
CA ASN A 111 20.48 -4.85 1.39
C ASN A 111 19.94 -5.74 2.52
N ASP A 112 19.99 -5.26 3.77
CA ASP A 112 19.50 -5.98 4.95
C ASP A 112 17.95 -6.00 5.04
N ILE A 113 17.26 -5.07 4.35
CA ILE A 113 15.79 -4.93 4.41
C ILE A 113 15.11 -5.84 3.38
N ASN A 114 14.42 -6.90 3.80
CA ASN A 114 13.68 -7.74 2.86
C ASN A 114 12.30 -7.14 2.51
N ILE A 115 12.07 -6.80 1.23
CA ILE A 115 10.82 -6.17 0.77
C ILE A 115 9.61 -7.11 0.93
N ILE A 116 9.78 -8.41 0.68
CA ILE A 116 8.71 -9.40 0.82
C ILE A 116 8.30 -9.53 2.31
N GLU A 117 9.28 -9.50 3.22
CA GLU A 117 9.01 -9.44 4.66
C GLU A 117 8.20 -8.20 5.05
N LEU A 118 8.49 -7.04 4.47
CA LEU A 118 7.72 -5.81 4.72
C LEU A 118 6.27 -5.94 4.26
N PHE A 119 6.03 -6.51 3.07
CA PHE A 119 4.65 -6.75 2.61
C PHE A 119 3.91 -7.78 3.46
N LEU A 120 4.59 -8.85 3.91
CA LEU A 120 4.00 -9.79 4.85
C LEU A 120 3.59 -9.09 6.16
N LEU A 121 4.44 -8.20 6.68
CA LEU A 121 4.15 -7.39 7.87
C LEU A 121 3.01 -6.41 7.64
N PHE A 122 2.88 -5.83 6.44
CA PHE A 122 1.75 -4.99 6.05
C PHE A 122 0.42 -5.75 6.10
N PHE A 123 0.33 -6.89 5.40
CA PHE A 123 -0.89 -7.71 5.39
C PHE A 123 -1.28 -8.22 6.79
N ILE A 124 -0.28 -8.43 7.64
CA ILE A 124 -0.50 -8.79 9.04
C ILE A 124 -1.04 -7.59 9.84
N ALA A 125 -0.53 -6.38 9.65
CA ALA A 125 -1.04 -5.19 10.31
C ALA A 125 -2.52 -4.95 9.97
N ILE A 126 -2.93 -5.24 8.74
CA ILE A 126 -4.34 -5.29 8.33
C ILE A 126 -5.08 -6.39 9.12
N GLY A 127 -4.59 -7.64 9.09
CA GLY A 127 -5.26 -8.75 9.76
C GLY A 127 -5.47 -8.56 11.27
N VAL A 128 -4.54 -7.90 11.98
CA VAL A 128 -4.67 -7.62 13.43
C VAL A 128 -5.85 -6.73 13.74
N VAL A 129 -6.16 -5.81 12.84
CA VAL A 129 -7.16 -4.77 13.05
C VAL A 129 -8.53 -5.22 12.53
N PHE A 130 -8.57 -5.81 11.34
CA PHE A 130 -9.80 -6.21 10.68
C PHE A 130 -10.40 -7.51 11.24
N VAL A 131 -9.60 -8.44 11.78
CA VAL A 131 -10.16 -9.69 12.34
C VAL A 131 -11.00 -9.45 13.59
N PRO A 132 -10.53 -8.69 14.61
CA PRO A 132 -11.38 -8.35 15.76
C PRO A 132 -12.68 -7.65 15.34
N ALA A 133 -12.60 -6.72 14.37
CA ALA A 133 -13.78 -6.04 13.83
C ALA A 133 -14.77 -7.04 13.19
N LEU A 134 -14.27 -7.97 12.37
CA LEU A 134 -15.08 -9.05 11.78
C LEU A 134 -15.71 -9.95 12.85
N ILE A 135 -14.97 -10.30 13.91
CA ILE A 135 -15.51 -11.11 15.02
C ILE A 135 -16.62 -10.36 15.75
N LEU A 136 -16.43 -9.06 16.02
CA LEU A 136 -17.45 -8.23 16.66
C LEU A 136 -18.71 -8.11 15.79
N TYR A 137 -18.54 -7.91 14.48
CA TYR A 137 -19.64 -7.90 13.52
C TYR A 137 -20.41 -9.24 13.50
N LEU A 138 -19.70 -10.37 13.48
CA LEU A 138 -20.31 -11.69 13.53
C LEU A 138 -21.05 -11.93 14.86
N LEU A 139 -20.52 -11.46 15.98
CA LEU A 139 -21.21 -11.55 17.28
C LEU A 139 -22.48 -10.70 17.32
N ASP A 140 -22.45 -9.50 16.75
CA ASP A 140 -23.64 -8.64 16.63
C ASP A 140 -24.70 -9.29 15.73
N SER A 141 -24.29 -9.89 14.60
CA SER A 141 -25.21 -10.65 13.72
C SER A 141 -25.86 -11.86 14.41
N LEU A 142 -25.29 -12.34 15.52
CA LEU A 142 -25.81 -13.41 16.36
C LEU A 142 -26.65 -12.87 17.54
N ASN A 143 -27.07 -11.60 17.50
CA ASN A 143 -27.82 -10.87 18.55
C ASN A 143 -27.09 -10.78 19.90
N PHE A 144 -25.76 -10.84 19.94
CA PHE A 144 -25.05 -10.42 21.16
C PHE A 144 -25.17 -8.89 21.30
N PRO A 145 -25.42 -8.36 22.51
CA PRO A 145 -25.58 -6.93 22.73
C PRO A 145 -24.21 -6.24 22.67
N VAL A 146 -23.68 -6.05 21.47
CA VAL A 146 -22.48 -5.25 21.20
C VAL A 146 -22.95 -4.00 20.48
N ALA A 147 -23.00 -2.87 21.19
CA ALA A 147 -23.30 -1.59 20.56
C ALA A 147 -22.16 -1.23 19.59
N LEU A 148 -22.33 -1.51 18.29
CA LEU A 148 -21.37 -1.16 17.26
C LEU A 148 -21.54 0.32 16.87
N ILE A 149 -20.42 1.01 16.76
CA ILE A 149 -20.31 2.36 16.21
C ILE A 149 -20.59 2.27 14.69
N GLU A 150 -21.13 3.32 14.06
CA GLU A 150 -21.45 3.34 12.61
C GLU A 150 -20.32 2.77 11.73
N GLU A 151 -20.67 2.03 10.68
CA GLU A 151 -19.76 1.23 9.83
C GLU A 151 -18.61 2.04 9.19
N SER A 152 -18.81 3.35 8.96
CA SER A 152 -17.79 4.27 8.44
C SER A 152 -16.79 4.74 9.52
N SER A 153 -17.21 4.84 10.77
CA SER A 153 -16.34 5.25 11.89
C SER A 153 -15.33 4.16 12.27
N THR A 154 -15.72 2.89 12.17
CA THR A 154 -14.85 1.74 12.46
C THR A 154 -13.75 1.65 11.40
N PHE A 155 -14.08 1.76 10.11
CA PHE A 155 -13.10 1.69 9.03
C PHE A 155 -12.00 2.77 9.12
N ASN A 156 -12.38 4.00 9.47
CA ASN A 156 -11.43 5.12 9.60
C ASN A 156 -10.45 4.91 10.76
N LEU A 157 -10.95 4.46 11.93
CA LEU A 157 -10.10 4.13 13.07
C LEU A 157 -9.19 2.94 12.77
N GLU A 158 -9.72 1.90 12.13
CA GLU A 158 -8.96 0.73 11.70
C GLU A 158 -7.80 1.11 10.78
N SER A 159 -8.06 1.95 9.78
CA SER A 159 -7.04 2.45 8.84
C SER A 159 -5.93 3.23 9.56
N ILE A 160 -6.29 4.06 10.54
CA ILE A 160 -5.33 4.78 11.39
C ILE A 160 -4.48 3.79 12.20
N PHE A 161 -5.10 2.83 12.89
CA PHE A 161 -4.37 1.85 13.70
C PHE A 161 -3.46 0.96 12.85
N CYS A 162 -3.93 0.47 11.71
CA CYS A 162 -3.12 -0.28 10.75
C CYS A 162 -1.88 0.51 10.34
N SER A 163 -2.06 1.80 10.01
CA SER A 163 -0.97 2.67 9.56
C SER A 163 0.03 2.99 10.65
N LEU A 164 -0.43 3.17 11.90
CA LEU A 164 0.44 3.37 13.05
C LEU A 164 1.24 2.12 13.40
N ILE A 165 0.61 0.94 13.37
CA ILE A 165 1.27 -0.35 13.61
C ILE A 165 2.32 -0.59 12.52
N PHE A 166 1.92 -0.47 11.25
CA PHE A 166 2.82 -0.70 10.13
C PHE A 166 3.95 0.32 10.07
N GLY A 167 3.66 1.61 10.31
CA GLY A 167 4.67 2.65 10.42
C GLY A 167 5.69 2.38 11.52
N SER A 168 5.22 1.94 12.70
CA SER A 168 6.12 1.54 13.80
C SER A 168 7.04 0.40 13.39
N ILE A 169 6.50 -0.60 12.68
CA ILE A 169 7.27 -1.73 12.14
C ILE A 169 8.33 -1.25 11.14
N LEU A 170 7.97 -0.35 10.21
CA LEU A 170 8.92 0.23 9.24
C LEU A 170 10.06 0.96 9.95
N ILE A 171 9.74 1.76 10.97
CA ILE A 171 10.72 2.49 11.76
C ILE A 171 11.68 1.54 12.47
N ILE A 172 11.16 0.49 13.11
CA ILE A 172 11.98 -0.53 13.78
C ILE A 172 12.91 -1.21 12.76
N LYS A 173 12.41 -1.60 11.59
CA LYS A 173 13.21 -2.26 10.54
C LYS A 173 14.31 -1.37 9.96
N LEU A 174 14.01 -0.09 9.78
CA LEU A 174 15.00 0.90 9.37
C LEU A 174 16.11 1.02 10.42
N GLN A 175 15.74 1.16 11.69
CA GLN A 175 16.68 1.26 12.81
C GLN A 175 17.54 0.00 12.97
N GLU A 176 16.96 -1.20 12.86
CA GLU A 176 17.68 -2.48 12.86
C GLU A 176 18.72 -2.59 11.74
N SER A 177 18.44 -1.94 10.60
CA SER A 177 19.33 -1.90 9.44
C SER A 177 20.40 -0.81 9.54
N GLY A 178 20.42 -0.03 10.62
CA GLY A 178 21.35 1.09 10.83
C GLY A 178 20.95 2.39 10.15
N LEU A 179 19.73 2.47 9.61
CA LEU A 179 19.18 3.66 8.96
C LEU A 179 18.35 4.49 9.96
N LYS A 180 18.57 5.81 9.98
CA LYS A 180 17.80 6.73 10.83
C LYS A 180 16.83 7.55 9.98
N ILE A 181 15.59 7.71 10.42
CA ILE A 181 14.55 8.50 9.73
C ILE A 181 14.99 9.93 9.37
N PRO A 182 15.68 10.68 10.25
CA PRO A 182 16.14 12.03 9.92
C PRO A 182 17.06 12.09 8.69
N ASN A 183 17.69 10.97 8.30
CA ASN A 183 18.51 10.89 7.09
C ASN A 183 17.66 10.82 5.81
N PHE A 184 16.34 10.66 5.90
CA PHE A 184 15.43 10.64 4.75
C PHE A 184 14.64 11.93 4.65
N ILE A 185 14.20 12.43 5.81
CA ILE A 185 13.33 13.59 5.94
C ILE A 185 14.15 14.71 6.57
N ASN A 186 14.52 15.70 5.76
CA ASN A 186 15.26 16.87 6.23
C ASN A 186 14.37 18.11 6.18
N PHE A 187 13.85 18.53 7.33
CA PHE A 187 13.03 19.74 7.44
C PHE A 187 13.80 21.06 7.28
N LYS A 188 15.14 21.03 7.28
CA LYS A 188 15.99 22.22 7.15
C LYS A 188 16.35 22.56 5.71
N ASN A 189 16.28 21.61 4.79
CA ASN A 189 16.63 21.84 3.39
C ASN A 189 15.48 22.53 2.64
N ASN A 190 15.82 23.57 1.87
CA ASN A 190 14.87 24.26 1.01
C ASN A 190 14.39 23.32 -0.10
N VAL A 191 13.20 22.76 0.07
CA VAL A 191 12.51 22.04 -0.99
C VAL A 191 12.02 23.04 -2.03
N SER A 192 12.18 22.72 -3.31
CA SER A 192 11.74 23.59 -4.39
C SER A 192 10.21 23.67 -4.46
N LEU A 193 9.62 24.62 -3.73
CA LEU A 193 8.17 24.84 -3.66
C LEU A 193 7.53 24.97 -5.05
N LYS A 194 8.23 25.58 -6.01
CA LYS A 194 7.74 25.70 -7.40
C LYS A 194 7.50 24.34 -8.05
N LEU A 195 8.39 23.35 -7.83
CA LEU A 195 8.23 22.00 -8.37
C LEU A 195 7.11 21.26 -7.65
N ILE A 196 7.02 21.39 -6.32
CA ILE A 196 5.92 20.79 -5.54
C ILE A 196 4.59 21.34 -6.02
N LEU A 197 4.43 22.66 -6.10
CA LEU A 197 3.18 23.29 -6.54
C LEU A 197 2.81 22.91 -7.98
N PHE A 198 3.79 22.83 -8.89
CA PHE A 198 3.56 22.38 -10.25
C PHE A 198 3.00 20.95 -10.31
N ILE A 199 3.62 20.01 -9.58
CA ILE A 199 3.17 18.61 -9.53
C ILE A 199 1.83 18.52 -8.80
N ALA A 200 1.70 19.17 -7.64
CA ALA A 200 0.49 19.15 -6.80
C ALA A 200 -0.75 19.80 -7.44
N ILE A 201 -0.61 20.49 -8.58
CA ILE A 201 -1.74 21.01 -9.35
C ILE A 201 -2.00 20.11 -10.57
N LEU A 202 -0.97 19.82 -11.37
CA LEU A 202 -1.15 19.09 -12.62
C LEU A 202 -1.48 17.61 -12.41
N GLU A 203 -0.85 16.97 -11.43
CA GLU A 203 -1.05 15.55 -11.17
C GLU A 203 -2.47 15.25 -10.67
N PRO A 204 -3.05 15.95 -9.67
CA PRO A 204 -4.44 15.69 -9.28
C PRO A 204 -5.45 16.01 -10.38
N THR A 205 -5.19 17.06 -11.18
CA THR A 205 -6.05 17.41 -12.32
C THR A 205 -6.05 16.31 -13.38
N PHE A 206 -4.86 15.78 -13.71
CA PHE A 206 -4.73 14.63 -14.60
C PHE A 206 -5.45 13.40 -14.03
N GLY A 207 -5.15 13.05 -12.78
CA GLY A 207 -5.69 11.87 -12.11
C GLY A 207 -7.21 11.89 -12.04
N ARG A 208 -7.83 12.98 -11.58
CA ARG A 208 -9.30 13.08 -11.50
C ARG A 208 -9.99 13.08 -12.84
N SER A 209 -9.40 13.75 -13.84
CA SER A 209 -9.97 13.76 -15.19
C SER A 209 -9.90 12.36 -15.80
N PHE A 210 -8.77 11.68 -15.63
CA PHE A 210 -8.59 10.31 -16.10
C PHE A 210 -9.52 9.32 -15.38
N HIS A 211 -9.60 9.40 -14.04
CA HIS A 211 -10.50 8.61 -13.22
C HIS A 211 -11.95 8.78 -13.67
N SER A 212 -12.41 10.02 -13.85
CA SER A 212 -13.78 10.31 -14.32
C SER A 212 -14.06 9.71 -15.70
N LEU A 213 -13.07 9.72 -16.60
CA LEU A 213 -13.20 9.09 -17.92
C LEU A 213 -13.24 7.55 -17.84
N VAL A 214 -12.43 6.95 -16.97
CA VAL A 214 -12.42 5.51 -16.71
C VAL A 214 -13.75 5.07 -16.10
N LEU A 215 -14.21 5.77 -15.07
CA LEU A 215 -15.46 5.48 -14.39
C LEU A 215 -16.66 5.67 -15.33
N TYR A 216 -16.64 6.69 -16.20
CA TYR A 216 -17.65 6.85 -17.25
C TYR A 216 -17.71 5.64 -18.17
N LYS A 217 -16.55 5.13 -18.64
CA LYS A 217 -16.51 3.91 -19.47
C LYS A 217 -16.95 2.68 -18.71
N LEU A 218 -16.51 2.52 -17.46
CA LEU A 218 -16.91 1.42 -16.59
C LEU A 218 -18.40 1.43 -16.31
N SER A 219 -19.06 2.58 -16.29
CA SER A 219 -20.50 2.66 -16.05
C SER A 219 -21.34 1.93 -17.10
N PHE A 220 -20.80 1.72 -18.31
CA PHE A 220 -21.44 0.92 -19.36
C PHE A 220 -21.13 -0.57 -19.27
N ILE A 221 -20.00 -0.94 -18.67
CA ILE A 221 -19.49 -2.33 -18.64
C ILE A 221 -19.85 -3.02 -17.32
N PHE A 222 -19.68 -2.30 -16.21
CA PHE A 222 -19.90 -2.74 -14.83
C PHE A 222 -20.68 -1.67 -14.04
N PRO A 223 -21.95 -1.39 -14.39
CA PRO A 223 -22.73 -0.32 -13.75
C PRO A 223 -22.84 -0.49 -12.23
N GLY A 224 -23.01 -1.72 -11.73
CA GLY A 224 -23.11 -2.00 -10.29
C GLY A 224 -21.83 -1.66 -9.51
N TYR A 225 -20.65 -1.86 -10.12
CA TYR A 225 -19.39 -1.42 -9.50
C TYR A 225 -19.34 0.11 -9.41
N VAL A 226 -19.71 0.80 -10.49
CA VAL A 226 -19.71 2.27 -10.54
C VAL A 226 -20.72 2.84 -9.54
N GLU A 227 -21.90 2.26 -9.44
CA GLU A 227 -22.91 2.65 -8.44
C GLU A 227 -22.39 2.43 -7.02
N SER A 228 -21.78 1.28 -6.73
CA SER A 228 -21.17 1.03 -5.41
C SER A 228 -20.09 2.07 -5.09
N TYR A 229 -19.23 2.39 -6.07
CA TYR A 229 -18.15 3.35 -5.91
C TYR A 229 -18.66 4.78 -5.71
N LEU A 230 -19.62 5.22 -6.53
CA LEU A 230 -20.17 6.59 -6.47
C LEU A 230 -20.96 6.87 -5.19
N ASN A 231 -21.56 5.84 -4.62
CA ASN A 231 -22.37 5.94 -3.41
C ASN A 231 -21.61 5.52 -2.14
N GLU A 232 -20.32 5.20 -2.26
CA GLU A 232 -19.45 4.96 -1.11
C GLU A 232 -19.29 6.25 -0.30
N LYS A 233 -19.53 6.16 1.01
CA LYS A 233 -19.43 7.30 1.92
C LYS A 233 -18.19 7.15 2.78
N TYR A 234 -17.22 8.05 2.58
CA TYR A 234 -16.02 8.10 3.42
C TYR A 234 -16.31 8.53 4.87
N PHE A 235 -17.38 9.31 5.07
CA PHE A 235 -17.83 9.78 6.38
C PHE A 235 -19.30 10.22 6.36
N THR A 236 -20.01 10.01 7.48
CA THR A 236 -21.43 10.39 7.68
C THR A 236 -21.60 11.59 8.61
N ASN A 237 -20.57 11.90 9.40
CA ASN A 237 -20.59 12.95 10.41
C ASN A 237 -19.25 13.71 10.48
N VAL A 238 -19.24 14.82 11.23
CA VAL A 238 -18.06 15.69 11.36
C VAL A 238 -16.87 14.98 12.03
N GLY A 239 -17.13 14.09 13.00
CA GLY A 239 -16.08 13.34 13.67
C GLY A 239 -15.33 12.42 12.71
N GLU A 240 -16.06 11.69 11.88
CA GLU A 240 -15.51 10.85 10.82
C GLU A 240 -14.78 11.66 9.75
N ALA A 241 -15.33 12.80 9.35
CA ALA A 241 -14.66 13.69 8.40
C ALA A 241 -13.27 14.11 8.91
N LEU A 242 -13.14 14.41 10.21
CA LEU A 242 -11.87 14.76 10.84
C LEU A 242 -10.90 13.57 10.88
N LEU A 243 -11.38 12.37 11.22
CA LEU A 243 -10.55 11.16 11.24
C LEU A 243 -10.06 10.77 9.84
N TRP A 244 -10.96 10.79 8.85
CA TRP A 244 -10.62 10.57 7.44
C TRP A 244 -9.59 11.57 6.96
N SER A 245 -9.80 12.86 7.26
CA SER A 245 -8.87 13.95 6.91
C SER A 245 -7.49 13.72 7.54
N PHE A 246 -7.45 13.40 8.83
CA PHE A 246 -6.19 13.12 9.54
C PHE A 246 -5.44 11.94 8.91
N TYR A 247 -6.15 10.85 8.63
CA TYR A 247 -5.57 9.68 7.99
C TYR A 247 -5.02 10.00 6.60
N THR A 248 -5.85 10.53 5.70
CA THR A 248 -5.49 10.72 4.30
C THR A 248 -4.49 11.86 4.10
N ILE A 249 -4.54 12.94 4.87
CA ILE A 249 -3.66 14.11 4.66
C ILE A 249 -2.28 13.89 5.31
N LEU A 250 -2.22 13.19 6.45
CA LEU A 250 -1.00 13.10 7.26
C LEU A 250 -0.43 11.68 7.32
N LEU A 251 -1.22 10.70 7.78
CA LEU A 251 -0.69 9.37 8.05
C LEU A 251 -0.37 8.60 6.77
N ALA A 252 -1.31 8.49 5.83
CA ALA A 252 -1.10 7.75 4.59
C ALA A 252 0.11 8.27 3.81
N PRO A 253 0.26 9.59 3.55
CA PRO A 253 1.44 10.13 2.85
C PRO A 253 2.76 9.83 3.53
N LEU A 254 2.80 9.86 4.86
CA LEU A 254 4.03 9.59 5.60
C LEU A 254 4.45 8.13 5.47
N ILE A 255 3.50 7.21 5.59
CA ILE A 255 3.75 5.76 5.53
C ILE A 255 4.05 5.29 4.11
N ASP A 256 3.26 5.73 3.14
CA ASP A 256 3.40 5.35 1.73
C ASP A 256 4.76 5.79 1.20
N GLU A 257 5.10 7.08 1.34
CA GLU A 257 6.36 7.60 0.81
C GLU A 257 7.57 7.01 1.54
N LEU A 258 7.47 6.72 2.83
CA LEU A 258 8.53 6.02 3.57
C LEU A 258 8.75 4.61 3.03
N LEU A 259 7.68 3.85 2.76
CA LEU A 259 7.77 2.50 2.20
C LEU A 259 8.29 2.54 0.76
N PHE A 260 7.61 3.26 -0.13
CA PHE A 260 7.86 3.17 -1.56
C PHE A 260 9.10 3.95 -1.98
N HIS A 261 9.23 5.21 -1.58
CA HIS A 261 10.31 6.08 -2.05
C HIS A 261 11.49 6.08 -1.09
N GLY A 262 11.23 5.94 0.21
CA GLY A 262 12.24 5.83 1.25
C GLY A 262 12.97 4.48 1.25
N ILE A 263 12.26 3.36 1.05
CA ILE A 263 12.86 2.01 1.15
C ILE A 263 12.94 1.32 -0.22
N ILE A 264 11.80 1.06 -0.86
CA ILE A 264 11.73 0.19 -2.05
C ILE A 264 12.51 0.81 -3.22
N LEU A 265 12.28 2.08 -3.52
CA LEU A 265 12.98 2.82 -4.58
C LEU A 265 14.48 2.82 -4.37
N GLN A 266 14.96 3.05 -3.14
CA GLN A 266 16.39 3.04 -2.84
C GLN A 266 16.96 1.65 -3.10
N LYS A 267 16.32 0.62 -2.52
CA LYS A 267 16.78 -0.78 -2.66
C LYS A 267 16.82 -1.24 -4.11
N TRP A 268 15.77 -0.98 -4.89
CA TRP A 268 15.70 -1.38 -6.29
C TRP A 268 16.60 -0.54 -7.19
N SER A 269 16.81 0.73 -6.88
CA SER A 269 17.82 1.55 -7.58
C SER A 269 19.24 1.02 -7.37
N ILE A 270 19.56 0.57 -6.15
CA ILE A 270 20.87 -0.06 -5.85
C ILE A 270 21.01 -1.38 -6.62
N LYS A 271 19.94 -2.18 -6.67
CA LYS A 271 19.97 -3.53 -7.25
C LYS A 271 19.94 -3.55 -8.78
N TRP A 272 19.15 -2.68 -9.40
CA TRP A 272 18.80 -2.74 -10.83
C TRP A 272 19.11 -1.45 -11.61
N GLY A 273 19.70 -0.46 -10.94
CA GLY A 273 19.93 0.88 -11.50
C GLY A 273 18.73 1.80 -11.30
N VAL A 274 18.98 3.11 -11.32
CA VAL A 274 17.98 4.13 -10.96
C VAL A 274 16.74 4.08 -11.85
N LYS A 275 16.90 3.89 -13.16
CA LYS A 275 15.74 3.87 -14.07
C LYS A 275 14.81 2.70 -13.79
N SER A 276 15.39 1.51 -13.64
CA SER A 276 14.66 0.29 -13.29
C SER A 276 14.02 0.41 -11.92
N GLY A 277 14.74 0.99 -10.94
CA GLY A 277 14.21 1.27 -9.60
C GLY A 277 12.96 2.14 -9.63
N ILE A 278 12.98 3.25 -10.37
CA ILE A 278 11.81 4.12 -10.55
C ILE A 278 10.65 3.35 -11.18
N ILE A 279 10.86 2.70 -12.33
CA ILE A 279 9.77 2.02 -13.05
C ILE A 279 9.15 0.91 -12.21
N THR A 280 9.98 0.07 -11.59
CA THR A 280 9.51 -1.07 -10.78
C THR A 280 8.78 -0.59 -9.53
N THR A 281 9.31 0.41 -8.79
CA THR A 281 8.60 0.99 -7.63
C THR A 281 7.27 1.59 -8.05
N SER A 282 7.22 2.29 -9.18
CA SER A 282 5.98 2.90 -9.66
C SER A 282 4.94 1.88 -10.09
N LEU A 283 5.35 0.77 -10.72
CA LEU A 283 4.43 -0.33 -11.04
C LEU A 283 3.87 -0.96 -9.77
N LEU A 284 4.74 -1.24 -8.80
CA LEU A 284 4.32 -1.83 -7.53
C LEU A 284 3.36 -0.90 -6.78
N PHE A 285 3.67 0.39 -6.73
CA PHE A 285 2.82 1.42 -6.13
C PHE A 285 1.42 1.44 -6.76
N ALA A 286 1.35 1.45 -8.10
CA ALA A 286 0.08 1.51 -8.81
C ALA A 286 -0.79 0.26 -8.62
N VAL A 287 -0.18 -0.93 -8.55
CA VAL A 287 -0.91 -2.18 -8.33
C VAL A 287 -1.33 -2.34 -6.86
N PHE A 288 -0.56 -1.79 -5.93
CA PHE A 288 -0.82 -1.91 -4.49
C PHE A 288 -2.08 -1.18 -4.03
N ASP A 289 -2.54 -0.18 -4.78
CA ASP A 289 -3.77 0.58 -4.49
C ASP A 289 -5.05 -0.23 -4.80
N PHE A 290 -4.95 -1.31 -5.59
CA PHE A 290 -6.07 -2.16 -6.00
C PHE A 290 -7.25 -1.44 -6.67
N SER A 291 -7.02 -0.25 -7.26
CA SER A 291 -8.03 0.53 -7.98
C SER A 291 -7.85 0.44 -9.50
N PHE A 292 -8.87 0.90 -10.26
CA PHE A 292 -8.77 1.00 -11.73
C PHE A 292 -7.89 2.17 -12.21
N ASP A 293 -7.37 2.99 -11.29
CA ASP A 293 -6.54 4.17 -11.58
C ASP A 293 -5.05 3.86 -11.71
N ILE A 294 -4.70 2.65 -12.16
CA ILE A 294 -3.33 2.17 -12.28
C ILE A 294 -2.46 3.17 -13.08
N ILE A 295 -2.98 3.76 -14.15
CA ILE A 295 -2.22 4.70 -15.01
C ILE A 295 -1.90 6.01 -14.27
N PRO A 296 -2.88 6.75 -13.72
CA PRO A 296 -2.61 7.90 -12.86
C PRO A 296 -1.64 7.61 -11.71
N LEU A 297 -1.84 6.50 -11.00
CA LEU A 297 -1.01 6.14 -9.84
C LEU A 297 0.43 5.82 -10.24
N PHE A 298 0.60 5.14 -11.38
CA PHE A 298 1.92 4.87 -11.95
C PHE A 298 2.67 6.17 -12.27
N ILE A 299 1.99 7.10 -12.95
CA ILE A 299 2.56 8.41 -13.30
C ILE A 299 2.89 9.22 -12.04
N ARG A 300 2.00 9.24 -11.04
CA ARG A 300 2.21 9.91 -9.76
C ARG A 300 3.47 9.38 -9.05
N SER A 301 3.63 8.07 -8.98
CA SER A 301 4.81 7.46 -8.36
C SER A 301 6.11 7.79 -9.11
N ILE A 302 6.08 7.87 -10.45
CA ILE A 302 7.24 8.34 -11.24
C ILE A 302 7.57 9.78 -10.88
N LEU A 303 6.58 10.67 -10.84
CA LEU A 303 6.77 12.09 -10.51
C LEU A 303 7.39 12.26 -9.13
N TYR A 304 6.91 11.51 -8.13
CA TYR A 304 7.43 11.55 -6.76
C TYR A 304 8.84 10.96 -6.66
N SER A 305 9.15 9.93 -7.46
CA SER A 305 10.51 9.41 -7.58
C SER A 305 11.45 10.46 -8.16
N ILE A 306 11.08 11.11 -9.27
CA ILE A 306 11.87 12.19 -9.87
C ILE A 306 12.06 13.34 -8.88
N LEU A 307 10.98 13.73 -8.18
CA LEU A 307 11.03 14.78 -7.18
C LEU A 307 12.02 14.42 -6.06
N TYR A 308 11.96 13.19 -5.54
CA TYR A 308 12.89 12.73 -4.51
C TYR A 308 14.35 12.72 -4.99
N PHE A 309 14.62 12.23 -6.20
CA PHE A 309 15.98 12.25 -6.77
C PHE A 309 16.51 13.68 -6.98
N LYS A 310 15.63 14.63 -7.32
CA LYS A 310 16.01 16.03 -7.51
C LYS A 310 16.26 16.77 -6.20
N THR A 311 15.41 16.56 -5.20
CA THR A 311 15.47 17.29 -3.92
C THR A 311 16.38 16.61 -2.91
N ARG A 312 16.71 15.34 -3.12
CA ARG A 312 17.39 14.45 -2.15
C ARG A 312 16.70 14.46 -0.78
N ASN A 313 15.40 14.68 -0.76
CA ASN A 313 14.62 14.87 0.46
C ASN A 313 13.24 14.24 0.32
N LEU A 314 12.93 13.27 1.17
CA LEU A 314 11.66 12.54 1.17
C LEU A 314 10.49 13.44 1.57
N LEU A 315 10.77 14.57 2.25
CA LEU A 315 9.75 15.58 2.55
C LEU A 315 9.09 16.13 1.28
N ALA A 316 9.81 16.18 0.15
CA ALA A 316 9.28 16.72 -1.09
C ALA A 316 8.10 15.91 -1.66
N PRO A 317 8.23 14.59 -1.89
CA PRO A 317 7.09 13.79 -2.32
C PRO A 317 6.02 13.66 -1.23
N ILE A 318 6.37 13.60 0.07
CA ILE A 318 5.38 13.62 1.18
C ILE A 318 4.48 14.85 1.07
N LEU A 319 5.07 16.06 0.95
CA LEU A 319 4.29 17.29 0.82
C LEU A 319 3.45 17.31 -0.47
N CYS A 320 3.93 16.69 -1.54
CA CYS A 320 3.18 16.60 -2.79
C CYS A 320 1.96 15.68 -2.64
N GLN A 321 2.10 14.53 -1.99
CA GLN A 321 1.00 13.61 -1.71
C GLN A 321 0.02 14.20 -0.69
N THR A 322 0.51 14.80 0.40
CA THR A 322 -0.32 15.56 1.35
C THR A 322 -1.10 16.66 0.63
N GLY A 323 -0.48 17.38 -0.31
CA GLY A 323 -1.15 18.40 -1.12
C GLY A 323 -2.27 17.82 -1.98
N HIS A 324 -2.01 16.72 -2.71
CA HIS A 324 -3.02 16.00 -3.47
C HIS A 324 -4.20 15.60 -2.58
N ASN A 325 -3.92 14.90 -1.48
CA ASN A 325 -4.95 14.38 -0.58
C ASN A 325 -5.74 15.53 0.06
N THR A 326 -5.09 16.64 0.42
CA THR A 326 -5.77 17.84 0.92
C THR A 326 -6.77 18.37 -0.11
N ILE A 327 -6.39 18.49 -1.39
CA ILE A 327 -7.31 18.97 -2.44
C ILE A 327 -8.49 18.00 -2.63
N THR A 328 -8.30 16.70 -2.45
CA THR A 328 -9.37 15.68 -2.54
C THR A 328 -10.28 15.74 -1.34
N THR A 329 -9.74 15.72 -0.13
CA THR A 329 -10.50 15.85 1.10
C THR A 329 -11.29 17.15 1.16
N ILE A 330 -10.76 18.28 0.67
CA ILE A 330 -11.52 19.54 0.61
C ILE A 330 -12.76 19.38 -0.28
N VAL A 331 -12.64 18.72 -1.44
CA VAL A 331 -13.79 18.47 -2.32
C VAL A 331 -14.82 17.59 -1.62
N ASP A 332 -14.39 16.52 -0.94
CA ASP A 332 -15.29 15.62 -0.21
C ASP A 332 -16.00 16.34 0.94
N ILE A 333 -15.27 17.16 1.70
CA ILE A 333 -15.82 17.99 2.78
C ILE A 333 -16.83 19.00 2.23
N VAL A 334 -16.51 19.70 1.15
CA VAL A 334 -17.44 20.66 0.52
C VAL A 334 -18.69 19.93 0.03
N ASN A 335 -18.55 18.76 -0.59
CA ASN A 335 -19.68 17.93 -1.01
C ASN A 335 -20.55 17.49 0.17
N PHE A 336 -19.95 17.14 1.30
CA PHE A 336 -20.67 16.75 2.51
C PHE A 336 -21.47 17.91 3.12
N PHE A 337 -20.85 19.09 3.28
CA PHE A 337 -21.49 20.25 3.90
C PHE A 337 -22.46 21.01 2.98
N SER A 338 -22.29 20.90 1.65
CA SER A 338 -23.17 21.56 0.68
C SER A 338 -24.51 20.84 0.48
N LYS A 339 -24.59 19.55 0.82
CA LYS A 339 -25.80 18.73 0.68
C LYS A 339 -26.56 18.65 2.01
N SER A 340 -27.89 18.66 1.94
CA SER A 340 -28.75 18.28 3.06
C SER A 340 -28.61 16.79 3.40
N THR A 341 -29.09 16.36 4.56
CA THR A 341 -29.07 14.94 4.94
C THR A 341 -29.79 14.06 3.91
N ILE A 342 -30.91 14.54 3.35
CA ILE A 342 -31.67 13.80 2.34
C ILE A 342 -30.88 13.68 1.03
N GLU A 343 -30.21 14.75 0.59
CA GLU A 343 -29.38 14.73 -0.63
C GLU A 343 -28.11 13.89 -0.50
N ARG A 344 -27.57 13.73 0.71
CA ARG A 344 -26.45 12.82 0.98
C ARG A 344 -26.86 11.34 0.94
N GLU A 345 -28.12 11.04 1.19
CA GLU A 345 -28.69 9.69 1.08
C GLU A 345 -29.21 9.37 -0.34
N PHE A 346 -29.19 10.35 -1.26
CA PHE A 346 -29.66 10.13 -2.62
C PHE A 346 -28.71 9.20 -3.38
N PHE A 347 -29.24 8.06 -3.83
CA PHE A 347 -28.51 7.09 -4.62
C PHE A 347 -28.27 7.60 -6.04
N ILE A 348 -27.00 7.70 -6.44
CA ILE A 348 -26.59 8.07 -7.79
C ILE A 348 -26.52 6.80 -8.64
N SER A 349 -27.42 6.66 -9.61
CA SER A 349 -27.37 5.54 -10.55
C SER A 349 -26.24 5.73 -11.58
N ALA A 350 -25.82 4.62 -12.22
CA ALA A 350 -24.88 4.70 -13.34
C ALA A 350 -25.41 5.61 -14.47
N SER A 351 -26.74 5.61 -14.69
CA SER A 351 -27.38 6.45 -15.71
C SER A 351 -27.34 7.94 -15.36
N ASP A 352 -27.53 8.30 -14.09
CA ASP A 352 -27.39 9.68 -13.61
C ASP A 352 -25.96 10.17 -13.79
N TYR A 353 -24.99 9.31 -13.44
CA TYR A 353 -23.58 9.61 -13.62
C TYR A 353 -23.22 9.82 -15.10
N GLN A 354 -23.70 8.93 -15.99
CA GLN A 354 -23.51 9.07 -17.43
C GLN A 354 -24.07 10.39 -17.96
N ALA A 355 -25.32 10.72 -17.59
CA ALA A 355 -25.97 11.96 -17.99
C ALA A 355 -25.21 13.20 -17.48
N SER A 356 -24.66 13.14 -16.26
CA SER A 356 -23.88 14.24 -15.67
C SER A 356 -22.54 14.47 -16.38
N LEU A 357 -21.85 13.40 -16.80
CA LEU A 357 -20.52 13.51 -17.42
C LEU A 357 -20.55 13.69 -18.94
N GLN A 358 -21.57 13.19 -19.64
CA GLN A 358 -21.68 13.28 -21.09
C GLN A 358 -21.42 14.69 -21.67
N PRO A 359 -21.98 15.79 -21.13
CA PRO A 359 -21.68 17.13 -21.66
C PRO A 359 -20.26 17.61 -21.38
N LEU A 360 -19.56 17.02 -20.40
CA LEU A 360 -18.22 17.42 -19.96
C LEU A 360 -17.09 16.61 -20.60
N LEU A 361 -17.39 15.52 -21.32
CA LEU A 361 -16.38 14.60 -21.86
C LEU A 361 -15.32 15.31 -22.72
N GLY A 362 -15.73 16.28 -23.54
CA GLY A 362 -14.79 17.06 -24.35
C GLY A 362 -13.79 17.84 -23.50
N GLN A 363 -14.24 18.45 -22.41
CA GLN A 363 -13.40 19.19 -21.47
C GLN A 363 -12.48 18.25 -20.69
N ILE A 364 -12.99 17.10 -20.25
CA ILE A 364 -12.22 16.07 -19.54
C ILE A 364 -11.08 15.56 -20.42
N VAL A 365 -11.38 15.18 -21.68
CA VAL A 365 -10.36 14.70 -22.62
C VAL A 365 -9.32 15.79 -22.92
N PHE A 366 -9.75 17.03 -23.08
CA PHE A 366 -8.85 18.17 -23.27
C PHE A 366 -7.92 18.40 -22.07
N LEU A 367 -8.46 18.35 -20.84
CA LEU A 367 -7.67 18.46 -19.62
C LEU A 367 -6.67 17.32 -19.49
N ILE A 368 -7.07 16.08 -19.77
CA ILE A 368 -6.16 14.92 -19.81
C ILE A 368 -5.04 15.17 -20.81
N ALA A 369 -5.36 15.59 -22.05
CA ALA A 369 -4.36 15.79 -23.10
C ALA A 369 -3.32 16.86 -22.71
N ILE A 370 -3.75 18.00 -22.18
CA ILE A 370 -2.85 19.08 -21.75
C ILE A 370 -2.00 18.63 -20.58
N THR A 371 -2.63 18.11 -19.52
CA THR A 371 -1.91 17.73 -18.30
C THR A 371 -0.95 16.56 -18.58
N ALA A 372 -1.35 15.56 -19.35
CA ALA A 372 -0.49 14.46 -19.78
C ALA A 372 0.72 14.96 -20.60
N THR A 373 0.52 15.93 -21.48
CA THR A 373 1.62 16.50 -22.28
C THR A 373 2.62 17.25 -21.39
N LEU A 374 2.13 18.06 -20.45
CA LEU A 374 2.98 18.81 -19.52
C LEU A 374 3.73 17.87 -18.56
N LEU A 375 3.04 16.88 -18.00
CA LEU A 375 3.64 15.86 -17.13
C LEU A 375 4.63 15.00 -17.91
N GLY A 376 4.30 14.58 -19.14
CA GLY A 376 5.18 13.81 -20.01
C GLY A 376 6.46 14.59 -20.36
N HIS A 377 6.34 15.86 -20.72
CA HIS A 377 7.49 16.74 -20.95
C HIS A 377 8.34 16.89 -19.68
N PHE A 378 7.70 17.10 -18.52
CA PHE A 378 8.38 17.18 -17.23
C PHE A 378 9.15 15.90 -16.92
N ILE A 379 8.51 14.73 -17.06
CA ILE A 379 9.12 13.42 -16.82
C ILE A 379 10.32 13.25 -17.75
N TYR A 380 10.14 13.47 -19.06
CA TYR A 380 11.21 13.33 -20.05
C TYR A 380 12.44 14.19 -19.72
N LYS A 381 12.23 15.47 -19.38
CA LYS A 381 13.31 16.42 -19.09
C LYS A 381 14.04 16.12 -17.79
N ASN A 382 13.33 15.55 -16.81
CA ASN A 382 13.81 15.44 -15.44
C ASN A 382 14.12 13.99 -15.00
N PHE A 383 13.90 13.01 -15.86
CA PHE A 383 14.15 11.61 -15.55
C PHE A 383 15.64 11.40 -15.22
N PRO A 384 15.98 10.84 -14.04
CA PRO A 384 17.36 10.61 -13.66
C PRO A 384 18.10 9.68 -14.63
N LYS A 385 19.42 9.90 -14.78
CA LYS A 385 20.30 8.94 -15.44
C LYS A 385 20.39 7.65 -14.63
N ASN A 386 20.73 6.54 -15.28
CA ASN A 386 20.71 5.23 -14.60
C ASN A 386 21.77 5.09 -13.50
N ASP A 387 22.86 5.84 -13.65
CA ASP A 387 24.02 5.95 -12.77
C ASP A 387 23.92 7.16 -11.81
N ALA A 388 22.76 7.82 -11.73
CA ALA A 388 22.57 8.94 -10.82
C ALA A 388 22.81 8.53 -9.36
N VAL A 389 23.39 9.44 -8.57
CA VAL A 389 23.63 9.22 -7.14
C VAL A 389 22.29 9.02 -6.42
N ILE A 390 22.20 7.91 -5.70
CA ILE A 390 21.02 7.51 -4.95
C ILE A 390 20.86 8.40 -3.71
N PRO A 391 19.72 9.08 -3.51
CA PRO A 391 19.54 10.08 -2.44
C PRO A 391 19.95 9.62 -1.04
N SER A 392 19.61 8.40 -0.66
CA SER A 392 19.95 7.87 0.68
C SER A 392 21.44 7.53 0.86
N ALA A 393 22.24 7.48 -0.21
CA ALA A 393 23.67 7.20 -0.13
C ALA A 393 24.50 8.42 0.28
N ASP A 394 23.96 9.62 0.05
CA ASP A 394 24.62 10.91 0.30
C ASP A 394 24.49 11.36 1.76
N ASN A 395 23.39 11.01 2.44
CA ASN A 395 23.14 11.33 3.86
C ASN A 395 23.94 10.43 4.84
N ARG A 396 25.09 9.90 4.40
CA ARG A 396 26.06 9.15 5.22
C ARG A 396 27.20 10.03 5.76
N SER A 397 27.25 11.31 5.39
CA SER A 397 28.24 12.28 5.87
C SER A 397 27.84 12.92 7.19
#